data_AF-A0AA38IUH0-F1
#
_entry.id   AF-A0AA38IUH0-F1
#
_cell.length_a   1.000
_cell.length_b   1.000
_cell.length_c   1.000
_cell.angle_alpha   90.00
_cell.angle_beta   90.00
_cell.angle_gamma   90.00
#
_symmetry.space_group_name_H-M   'P 1'
#
loop_
_entity.id
_entity.type
_entity.pdbx_description
1 polymer ?
#
loop_
_entity_poly.entity_id
_entity_poly.type
_entity_poly.pdbx_seq_one_letter_code
_entity_poly.pdbx_strand_id
1 'polypeptide(L)'
;MSSSSGCESPGSGAGKTANSQLFIVREIEKRPELLSKSQLPNEKAKKEKSLLEVVELYEVHLGLRISQQQLKKKINNMKSRLKKKTDKQKTGNKRITLHEWEKILYKILEGDDNPTINKIPEPAVAGMAKRAQECEPKHREEKNCEKSRRSPEPKKSKLYNYETEETHSLTTTELQRLVLLEQLKTARMQREYILKKMERLE
;
A
#
# COMPACT_ATOMS: atom_id res chain seq x y z
N MET A 1 38.84 -35.43 -9.80
CA MET A 1 38.67 -35.08 -11.22
C MET A 1 37.19 -34.82 -11.44
N SER A 2 36.88 -33.68 -12.08
CA SER A 2 35.56 -33.24 -12.59
C SER A 2 34.52 -32.90 -11.51
N SER A 3 34.35 -31.66 -11.03
CA SER A 3 34.08 -30.37 -11.69
C SER A 3 32.69 -30.23 -12.31
N SER A 4 32.05 -29.11 -11.92
CA SER A 4 31.05 -28.30 -12.64
C SER A 4 29.57 -28.63 -12.33
N SER A 5 28.87 -27.83 -11.51
CA SER A 5 28.26 -26.50 -11.80
C SER A 5 27.15 -26.61 -12.87
N GLY A 6 25.94 -26.11 -12.72
CA GLY A 6 25.39 -25.04 -11.90
C GLY A 6 24.19 -24.44 -12.65
N CYS A 7 23.57 -23.43 -12.05
CA CYS A 7 22.64 -22.47 -12.67
C CYS A 7 21.17 -22.91 -12.84
N GLU A 8 20.38 -22.73 -11.76
CA GLU A 8 18.99 -22.32 -11.92
C GLU A 8 18.87 -20.80 -11.68
N SER A 9 18.19 -20.15 -12.63
CA SER A 9 18.25 -18.73 -12.94
C SER A 9 17.65 -17.79 -11.88
N PRO A 10 18.26 -16.60 -11.66
CA PRO A 10 17.64 -15.52 -10.89
C PRO A 10 16.77 -14.66 -11.83
N GLY A 11 15.47 -14.92 -11.89
CA GLY A 11 14.61 -14.13 -12.78
C GLY A 11 13.11 -14.42 -12.70
N SER A 12 12.50 -14.47 -11.52
CA SER A 12 11.04 -14.75 -11.42
C SER A 12 10.37 -14.05 -10.22
N GLY A 13 10.63 -12.76 -10.04
CA GLY A 13 9.93 -11.93 -9.06
C GLY A 13 8.68 -11.25 -9.62
N ALA A 14 8.81 -10.65 -10.81
CA ALA A 14 7.76 -9.79 -11.38
C ALA A 14 6.53 -10.58 -11.88
N GLY A 15 6.73 -11.69 -12.60
CA GLY A 15 5.65 -12.50 -13.16
C GLY A 15 4.72 -13.13 -12.11
N LYS A 16 5.29 -13.60 -10.99
CA LYS A 16 4.51 -14.18 -9.87
C LYS A 16 3.55 -13.16 -9.26
N THR A 17 3.99 -11.90 -9.14
CA THR A 17 3.15 -10.84 -8.56
C THR A 17 2.00 -10.43 -9.47
N ALA A 18 2.22 -10.40 -10.79
CA ALA A 18 1.18 -10.07 -11.77
C ALA A 18 0.09 -11.15 -11.83
N ASN A 19 0.48 -12.43 -11.87
CA ASN A 19 -0.45 -13.57 -11.85
C ASN A 19 -1.26 -13.60 -10.55
N SER A 20 -0.61 -13.31 -9.42
CA SER A 20 -1.27 -13.18 -8.12
C SER A 20 -2.28 -12.03 -8.07
N GLN A 21 -2.00 -10.89 -8.71
CA GLN A 21 -2.93 -9.75 -8.77
C GLN A 21 -4.14 -10.07 -9.66
N LEU A 22 -3.90 -10.68 -10.82
CA LEU A 22 -4.96 -11.13 -11.73
C LEU A 22 -5.92 -12.11 -11.06
N PHE A 23 -5.38 -13.11 -10.36
CA PHE A 23 -6.19 -14.08 -9.62
C PHE A 23 -7.13 -13.40 -8.62
N ILE A 24 -6.57 -12.52 -7.77
CA ILE A 24 -7.38 -11.83 -6.76
C ILE A 24 -8.47 -10.98 -7.41
N VAL A 25 -8.18 -10.29 -8.51
CA VAL A 25 -9.16 -9.44 -9.18
C VAL A 25 -10.29 -10.25 -9.83
N ARG A 26 -9.99 -11.41 -10.43
CA ARG A 26 -11.03 -12.34 -10.92
C ARG A 26 -11.91 -12.88 -9.81
N GLU A 27 -11.32 -13.13 -8.65
CA GLU A 27 -12.09 -13.63 -7.51
C GLU A 27 -12.94 -12.54 -6.85
N ILE A 28 -12.49 -11.28 -6.90
CA ILE A 28 -13.31 -10.11 -6.53
C ILE A 28 -14.49 -9.93 -7.49
N GLU A 29 -14.31 -10.19 -8.79
CA GLU A 29 -15.39 -10.09 -9.78
C GLU A 29 -16.56 -11.03 -9.45
N LYS A 30 -16.25 -12.24 -8.97
CA LYS A 30 -17.27 -13.22 -8.54
C LYS A 30 -17.92 -12.88 -7.19
N ARG A 31 -17.21 -12.13 -6.34
CA ARG A 31 -17.57 -11.86 -4.93
C ARG A 31 -17.53 -10.37 -4.63
N PRO A 32 -18.49 -9.57 -5.14
CA PRO A 32 -18.50 -8.11 -4.97
C PRO A 32 -18.62 -7.69 -3.49
N GLU A 33 -19.12 -8.55 -2.60
CA GLU A 33 -19.17 -8.29 -1.15
C GLU A 33 -17.80 -7.98 -0.53
N LEU A 34 -16.70 -8.44 -1.16
CA LEU A 34 -15.34 -8.11 -0.74
C LEU A 34 -15.03 -6.61 -0.85
N LEU A 35 -15.72 -5.91 -1.75
CA LEU A 35 -15.59 -4.47 -1.96
C LEU A 35 -16.60 -3.65 -1.15
N SER A 36 -17.66 -4.27 -0.61
CA SER A 36 -18.65 -3.57 0.22
C SER A 36 -17.99 -2.79 1.37
N LYS A 37 -18.47 -1.56 1.57
CA LYS A 37 -18.07 -0.65 2.65
C LYS A 37 -19.00 -0.73 3.86
N SER A 38 -20.07 -1.53 3.79
CA SER A 38 -21.07 -1.64 4.85
C SER A 38 -20.43 -2.07 6.17
N GLN A 39 -20.94 -1.49 7.26
CA GLN A 39 -20.50 -1.82 8.61
C GLN A 39 -21.44 -2.78 9.33
N LEU A 40 -22.52 -3.22 8.67
CA LEU A 40 -23.51 -4.12 9.22
C LEU A 40 -22.87 -5.47 9.60
N PRO A 41 -23.25 -6.06 10.74
CA PRO A 41 -22.64 -7.30 11.22
C PRO A 41 -22.83 -8.46 10.22
N ASN A 42 -23.99 -8.56 9.58
CA ASN A 42 -24.28 -9.60 8.59
C ASN A 42 -23.39 -9.48 7.34
N GLU A 43 -23.18 -8.26 6.84
CA GLU A 43 -22.31 -8.02 5.69
C GLU A 43 -20.83 -8.22 6.04
N LYS A 44 -20.42 -7.86 7.25
CA LYS A 44 -19.06 -8.14 7.76
C LYS A 44 -18.80 -9.64 7.85
N ALA A 45 -19.73 -10.40 8.43
CA ALA A 45 -19.62 -11.85 8.53
C ALA A 45 -19.56 -12.51 7.13
N LYS A 46 -20.41 -12.05 6.19
CA LYS A 46 -20.38 -12.52 4.80
C LYS A 46 -19.03 -12.22 4.14
N LYS A 47 -18.49 -11.02 4.35
CA LYS A 47 -17.18 -10.62 3.82
C LYS A 47 -16.02 -11.42 4.41
N GLU A 48 -16.04 -11.70 5.70
CA GLU A 48 -15.03 -12.52 6.37
C GLU A 48 -15.06 -13.96 5.87
N LYS A 49 -16.25 -14.54 5.70
CA LYS A 49 -16.43 -15.85 5.07
C LYS A 49 -15.87 -15.86 3.64
N SER A 50 -16.25 -14.88 2.82
CA SER A 50 -15.72 -14.76 1.45
C SER A 50 -14.19 -14.59 1.44
N LEU A 51 -13.61 -13.86 2.40
CA LEU A 51 -12.15 -13.71 2.51
C LEU A 51 -11.46 -15.03 2.84
N LEU A 52 -12.02 -15.84 3.74
CA LEU A 52 -11.50 -17.17 4.06
C LEU A 52 -11.47 -18.07 2.83
N GLU A 53 -12.58 -18.12 2.08
CA GLU A 53 -12.66 -18.93 0.86
C GLU A 53 -11.65 -18.45 -0.20
N VAL A 54 -11.42 -17.14 -0.34
CA VAL A 54 -10.39 -16.64 -1.27
C VAL A 54 -8.98 -16.99 -0.81
N VAL A 55 -8.70 -16.97 0.50
CA VAL A 55 -7.38 -17.36 1.04
C VAL A 55 -7.09 -18.83 0.70
N GLU A 56 -8.07 -19.71 0.91
CA GLU A 56 -7.91 -21.14 0.59
C GLU A 56 -7.67 -21.37 -0.91
N LEU A 57 -8.48 -20.74 -1.77
CA LEU A 57 -8.29 -20.82 -3.22
C LEU A 57 -6.95 -20.24 -3.67
N TYR A 58 -6.47 -19.18 -3.00
CA TYR A 58 -5.17 -18.57 -3.28
C TYR A 58 -4.02 -19.51 -2.93
N GLU A 59 -4.11 -20.26 -1.83
CA GLU A 59 -3.13 -21.29 -1.47
C GLU A 59 -3.11 -22.42 -2.51
N VAL A 60 -4.28 -22.90 -2.94
CA VAL A 60 -4.39 -23.96 -3.95
C VAL A 60 -3.82 -23.53 -5.30
N HIS A 61 -4.13 -22.32 -5.78
CA HIS A 61 -3.74 -21.87 -7.11
C HIS A 61 -2.29 -21.38 -7.23
N LEU A 62 -1.72 -20.82 -6.16
CA LEU A 62 -0.40 -20.17 -6.21
C LEU A 62 0.63 -20.85 -5.30
N GLY A 63 0.22 -21.81 -4.46
CA GLY A 63 1.09 -22.49 -3.50
C GLY A 63 1.63 -21.57 -2.40
N LEU A 64 1.01 -20.41 -2.18
CA LEU A 64 1.48 -19.38 -1.25
C LEU A 64 0.45 -19.14 -0.15
N ARG A 65 0.86 -19.33 1.11
CA ARG A 65 0.04 -19.02 2.27
C ARG A 65 -0.04 -17.52 2.51
N ILE A 66 -1.26 -17.00 2.59
CA ILE A 66 -1.53 -15.60 2.91
C ILE A 66 -2.58 -15.50 4.02
N SER A 67 -2.43 -14.55 4.93
CA SER A 67 -3.47 -14.28 5.93
C SER A 67 -4.59 -13.43 5.34
N GLN A 68 -5.79 -13.50 5.94
CA GLN A 68 -6.92 -12.63 5.56
C GLN A 68 -6.55 -11.13 5.62
N GLN A 69 -5.76 -10.73 6.63
CA GLN A 69 -5.30 -9.35 6.78
C GLN A 69 -4.37 -8.95 5.64
N GLN A 70 -3.47 -9.85 5.22
CA GLN A 70 -2.58 -9.63 4.08
C GLN A 70 -3.37 -9.53 2.78
N LEU A 71 -4.36 -10.41 2.56
CA LEU A 71 -5.25 -10.35 1.40
C LEU A 71 -6.01 -9.01 1.36
N LYS A 72 -6.65 -8.63 2.46
CA LYS A 72 -7.37 -7.34 2.59
C LYS A 72 -6.45 -6.15 2.31
N LYS A 73 -5.23 -6.16 2.86
CA LYS A 73 -4.21 -5.14 2.62
C LYS A 73 -3.80 -5.11 1.14
N LYS A 74 -3.63 -6.27 0.50
CA LYS A 74 -3.28 -6.39 -0.92
C LYS A 74 -4.39 -5.80 -1.80
N ILE A 75 -5.66 -6.10 -1.52
CA ILE A 75 -6.81 -5.50 -2.20
C ILE A 75 -6.83 -3.98 -2.03
N ASN A 76 -6.62 -3.48 -0.81
CA ASN A 76 -6.58 -2.03 -0.56
C ASN A 76 -5.41 -1.32 -1.25
N ASN A 77 -4.25 -1.98 -1.32
CA ASN A 77 -3.09 -1.47 -2.07
C ASN A 77 -3.37 -1.44 -3.57
N MET A 78 -3.99 -2.48 -4.13
CA MET A 78 -4.41 -2.53 -5.54
C MET A 78 -5.37 -1.38 -5.87
N LYS A 79 -6.41 -1.17 -5.04
CA LYS A 79 -7.34 -0.04 -5.18
C LYS A 79 -6.65 1.31 -5.11
N SER A 80 -5.78 1.51 -4.11
CA SER A 80 -5.05 2.77 -3.93
C SER A 80 -4.12 3.08 -5.11
N ARG A 81 -3.44 2.06 -5.64
CA ARG A 81 -2.58 2.20 -6.83
C ARG A 81 -3.39 2.58 -8.06
N LEU A 82 -4.52 1.90 -8.27
CA LEU A 82 -5.42 2.18 -9.38
C LEU A 82 -5.94 3.63 -9.32
N LYS A 83 -6.49 4.04 -8.17
CA LYS A 83 -7.00 5.41 -7.97
C LYS A 83 -5.95 6.48 -8.23
N LYS A 84 -4.70 6.26 -7.82
CA LYS A 84 -3.60 7.20 -8.08
C LYS A 84 -3.26 7.32 -9.58
N LYS A 85 -3.41 6.25 -10.35
CA LYS A 85 -3.15 6.25 -11.80
C LYS A 85 -4.30 6.84 -12.61
N THR A 86 -5.54 6.70 -12.14
CA THR A 86 -6.74 7.17 -12.83
C THR A 86 -7.21 8.55 -12.34
N ASP A 87 -6.46 9.18 -11.44
CA ASP A 87 -6.77 10.50 -10.89
C ASP A 87 -6.61 11.60 -11.95
N LYS A 88 -7.75 12.02 -12.53
CA LYS A 88 -7.84 13.03 -13.59
C LYS A 88 -7.13 14.34 -13.24
N GLN A 89 -7.09 14.70 -11.95
CA GLN A 89 -6.45 15.95 -11.48
C GLN A 89 -4.92 15.87 -11.48
N LYS A 90 -4.34 14.67 -11.49
CA LYS A 90 -2.89 14.46 -11.43
C LYS A 90 -2.27 14.00 -12.74
N THR A 91 -3.02 13.33 -13.59
CA THR A 91 -2.46 12.68 -14.77
C THR A 91 -1.96 13.69 -15.83
N GLY A 92 -2.49 14.91 -15.85
CA GLY A 92 -2.22 15.85 -16.95
C GLY A 92 -2.51 15.21 -18.32
N ASN A 93 -2.09 15.83 -19.42
CA ASN A 93 -2.33 15.29 -20.79
C ASN A 93 -1.55 14.00 -21.12
N LYS A 94 -1.12 13.19 -20.14
CA LYS A 94 -0.44 11.91 -20.37
C LYS A 94 -1.47 10.80 -20.58
N ARG A 95 -1.25 9.97 -21.60
CA ARG A 95 -2.07 8.77 -21.84
C ARG A 95 -1.91 7.78 -20.68
N ILE A 96 -3.01 7.38 -20.07
CA ILE A 96 -3.03 6.40 -18.97
C ILE A 96 -2.86 5.00 -19.55
N THR A 97 -1.81 4.29 -19.14
CA THR A 97 -1.61 2.87 -19.45
C THR A 97 -1.95 2.01 -18.22
N LEU A 98 -3.03 1.24 -18.32
CA LEU A 98 -3.48 0.32 -17.27
C LEU A 98 -3.05 -1.12 -17.59
N HIS A 99 -2.55 -1.83 -16.58
CA HIS A 99 -2.32 -3.27 -16.65
C HIS A 99 -3.64 -4.05 -16.71
N GLU A 100 -3.58 -5.31 -17.12
CA GLU A 100 -4.79 -6.15 -17.30
C GLU A 100 -5.63 -6.27 -16.02
N TRP A 101 -5.01 -6.56 -14.87
CA TRP A 101 -5.71 -6.59 -13.59
C TRP A 101 -6.25 -5.21 -13.18
N GLU A 102 -5.58 -4.12 -13.57
CA GLU A 102 -6.02 -2.74 -13.30
C GLU A 102 -7.28 -2.43 -14.11
N LYS A 103 -7.36 -2.85 -15.38
CA LYS A 103 -8.54 -2.69 -16.24
C LYS A 103 -9.75 -3.42 -15.67
N ILE A 104 -9.58 -4.67 -15.24
CA ILE A 104 -10.67 -5.47 -14.66
C ILE A 104 -11.13 -4.85 -13.34
N LEU A 105 -10.19 -4.50 -12.46
CA LEU A 105 -10.52 -3.89 -11.18
C LEU A 105 -11.19 -2.51 -11.34
N TYR A 106 -10.78 -1.74 -12.36
CA TYR A 106 -11.38 -0.46 -12.70
C TYR A 106 -12.83 -0.63 -13.15
N LYS A 107 -13.11 -1.60 -14.02
CA LYS A 107 -14.48 -1.94 -14.44
C LYS A 107 -15.37 -2.30 -13.26
N ILE A 108 -14.86 -3.09 -12.31
CA ILE A 108 -15.61 -3.49 -11.11
C ILE A 108 -15.88 -2.28 -10.20
N LEU A 109 -14.92 -1.36 -10.07
CA LEU A 109 -15.05 -0.20 -9.17
C LEU A 109 -15.91 0.93 -9.75
N GLU A 110 -15.82 1.20 -11.06
CA GLU A 110 -16.65 2.21 -11.71
C GLU A 110 -18.09 1.74 -11.95
N GLY A 111 -18.35 0.43 -11.89
CA GLY A 111 -19.69 -0.15 -11.97
C GLY A 111 -20.61 0.22 -10.79
N ASP A 112 -20.08 0.78 -9.70
CA ASP A 112 -20.82 1.15 -8.49
C ASP A 112 -20.91 2.68 -8.25
N ASP A 113 -20.36 3.53 -9.14
CA ASP A 113 -20.56 4.99 -9.07
C ASP A 113 -21.93 5.39 -9.70
N ASN A 114 -22.97 5.11 -8.91
CA ASN A 114 -24.11 6.00 -8.58
C ASN A 114 -25.37 6.04 -9.48
N PRO A 115 -26.42 5.25 -9.17
CA PRO A 115 -27.76 5.43 -9.75
C PRO A 115 -28.55 6.66 -9.21
N THR A 116 -27.97 7.48 -8.33
CA THR A 116 -28.71 8.53 -7.58
C THR A 116 -28.32 9.97 -7.92
N ILE A 117 -27.31 10.21 -8.77
CA ILE A 117 -26.94 11.58 -9.23
C ILE A 117 -27.38 11.88 -10.67
N ASN A 118 -27.85 10.88 -11.43
CA ASN A 118 -28.37 11.10 -12.79
C ASN A 118 -29.88 10.95 -12.81
N LYS A 119 -30.60 12.01 -12.43
CA LYS A 119 -31.96 12.43 -12.86
C LYS A 119 -32.51 13.46 -11.86
N ILE A 120 -31.92 14.65 -11.82
CA ILE A 120 -32.74 15.84 -11.59
C ILE A 120 -33.05 16.35 -13.00
N PRO A 121 -34.26 16.16 -13.53
CA PRO A 121 -34.65 16.83 -14.76
C PRO A 121 -34.52 18.34 -14.54
N GLU A 122 -33.78 19.00 -15.42
CA GLU A 122 -33.71 20.46 -15.49
C GLU A 122 -35.14 21.03 -15.44
N PRO A 123 -35.49 21.91 -14.49
CA PRO A 123 -36.68 22.72 -14.65
C PRO A 123 -36.45 23.68 -15.81
N ALA A 124 -37.38 23.60 -16.77
CA ALA A 124 -37.40 24.33 -18.02
C ALA A 124 -37.08 25.82 -17.86
N VAL A 125 -36.30 26.32 -18.82
CA VAL A 125 -36.10 27.74 -19.08
C VAL A 125 -37.46 28.37 -19.40
N ALA A 126 -37.99 29.17 -18.48
CA ALA A 126 -39.07 30.11 -18.75
C ALA A 126 -38.55 31.51 -18.38
N GLY A 127 -38.34 32.32 -19.41
CA GLY A 127 -37.73 33.64 -19.28
C GLY A 127 -38.61 34.62 -18.52
N MET A 128 -37.96 35.58 -17.86
CA MET A 128 -38.44 36.96 -17.74
C MET A 128 -37.29 37.87 -17.29
N ALA A 129 -37.32 39.10 -17.80
CA ALA A 129 -36.18 39.99 -17.95
C ALA A 129 -36.17 41.13 -16.90
N LYS A 130 -34.93 41.57 -16.54
CA LYS A 130 -34.49 42.89 -15.98
C LYS A 130 -35.02 43.21 -14.55
N ARG A 131 -34.27 43.85 -13.64
CA ARG A 131 -33.37 45.01 -13.77
C ARG A 131 -32.49 45.19 -12.51
N ALA A 132 -31.37 45.87 -12.72
CA ALA A 132 -30.25 46.25 -11.87
C ALA A 132 -30.49 46.73 -10.41
N GLN A 133 -29.51 46.43 -9.55
CA GLN A 133 -28.88 47.45 -8.70
C GLN A 133 -27.39 47.12 -8.51
N GLU A 134 -26.56 48.07 -8.86
CA GLU A 134 -25.10 48.11 -8.77
C GLU A 134 -24.73 49.05 -7.62
N CYS A 135 -23.74 48.68 -6.80
CA CYS A 135 -22.80 49.57 -6.09
C CYS A 135 -21.82 48.75 -5.22
N GLU A 136 -20.65 48.55 -5.81
CA GLU A 136 -19.26 48.40 -5.32
C GLU A 136 -18.89 49.01 -3.91
N PRO A 137 -17.64 48.97 -3.43
CA PRO A 137 -16.95 47.86 -2.78
C PRO A 137 -16.34 48.30 -1.40
N LYS A 138 -16.09 47.38 -0.45
CA LYS A 138 -15.17 47.67 0.66
C LYS A 138 -14.25 46.50 0.99
N HIS A 139 -13.00 46.67 0.57
CA HIS A 139 -11.79 46.25 1.27
C HIS A 139 -12.00 46.31 2.81
N ARG A 140 -11.54 45.29 3.55
CA ARG A 140 -10.33 45.35 4.42
C ARG A 140 -10.26 44.16 5.39
N GLU A 141 -9.02 43.71 5.57
CA GLU A 141 -8.47 42.94 6.71
C GLU A 141 -8.61 41.41 6.68
N GLU A 142 -7.70 40.83 5.89
CA GLU A 142 -6.79 39.75 6.28
C GLU A 142 -6.76 39.48 7.80
N LYS A 143 -7.41 38.40 8.22
CA LYS A 143 -7.01 37.68 9.43
C LYS A 143 -6.19 36.48 9.02
N ASN A 144 -4.89 36.75 8.94
CA ASN A 144 -3.79 35.80 9.07
C ASN A 144 -4.10 34.80 10.20
N CYS A 145 -4.55 33.59 9.84
CA CYS A 145 -4.52 32.45 10.74
C CYS A 145 -3.19 31.75 10.51
N GLU A 146 -2.16 32.29 11.17
CA GLU A 146 -0.86 31.68 11.30
C GLU A 146 -1.01 30.45 12.21
N LYS A 147 -1.58 29.38 11.65
CA LYS A 147 -1.47 28.04 12.23
C LYS A 147 -0.02 27.61 12.02
N SER A 148 0.78 28.01 13.01
CA SER A 148 2.05 27.44 13.40
C SER A 148 2.21 26.05 12.80
N ARG A 149 3.08 25.97 11.79
CA ARG A 149 3.68 24.72 11.34
C ARG A 149 4.55 24.20 12.49
N ARG A 150 3.94 23.72 13.57
CA ARG A 150 4.61 22.76 14.44
C ARG A 150 4.58 21.46 13.67
N SER A 151 5.69 21.18 12.99
CA SER A 151 6.04 19.81 12.62
C SER A 151 5.70 18.92 13.82
N PRO A 152 4.96 17.81 13.65
CA PRO A 152 4.83 16.86 14.72
C PRO A 152 6.24 16.46 15.13
N GLU A 153 6.63 16.80 16.36
CA GLU A 153 7.89 16.34 16.92
C GLU A 153 7.93 14.81 16.75
N PRO A 154 9.03 14.26 16.23
CA PRO A 154 9.15 12.83 16.06
C PRO A 154 8.96 12.21 17.44
N LYS A 155 7.91 11.40 17.58
CA LYS A 155 7.67 10.61 18.79
C LYS A 155 8.95 9.84 19.06
N LYS A 156 9.71 10.25 20.09
CA LYS A 156 10.94 9.57 20.50
C LYS A 156 10.61 8.09 20.61
N SER A 157 11.19 7.30 19.71
CA SER A 157 10.99 5.87 19.66
C SER A 157 11.40 5.26 20.99
N LYS A 158 10.77 4.16 21.38
CA LYS A 158 11.07 3.35 22.59
C LYS A 158 12.52 2.86 22.71
N LEU A 159 13.41 3.29 21.82
CA LEU A 159 14.82 2.90 21.70
C LEU A 159 15.77 3.76 22.53
N TYR A 160 15.37 4.97 22.94
CA TYR A 160 16.23 5.89 23.71
C TYR A 160 16.80 5.25 25.00
N ASN A 161 16.07 4.31 25.60
CA ASN A 161 16.50 3.61 26.82
C ASN A 161 17.67 2.63 26.59
N TYR A 162 18.02 2.31 25.35
CA TYR A 162 19.08 1.35 25.00
C TYR A 162 20.24 2.01 24.24
N GLU A 163 20.19 3.32 24.03
CA GLU A 163 21.26 4.06 23.37
C GLU A 163 22.35 4.41 24.39
N THR A 164 23.61 4.15 24.03
CA THR A 164 24.79 4.65 24.75
C THR A 164 25.16 6.04 24.25
N GLU A 165 25.96 6.80 25.04
CA GLU A 165 26.43 8.14 24.66
C GLU A 165 27.09 8.18 23.28
N GLU A 166 27.80 7.11 22.91
CA GLU A 166 28.41 6.94 21.60
C GLU A 166 27.36 6.83 20.48
N THR A 167 26.35 5.98 20.66
CA THR A 167 25.31 5.73 19.64
C THR A 167 24.31 6.87 19.48
N HIS A 168 24.12 7.69 20.52
CA HIS A 168 23.18 8.81 20.50
C HIS A 168 23.60 9.91 19.50
N SER A 169 24.90 10.05 19.24
CA SER A 169 25.44 11.05 18.30
C SER A 169 25.45 10.61 16.83
N LEU A 170 25.19 9.33 16.56
CA LEU A 170 25.39 8.72 15.25
C LEU A 170 24.16 8.84 14.35
N THR A 171 24.42 9.02 13.06
CA THR A 171 23.40 8.93 12.02
C THR A 171 22.91 7.49 11.85
N THR A 172 21.70 7.33 11.31
CA THR A 172 21.12 5.99 11.05
C THR A 172 22.02 5.10 10.18
N THR A 173 22.74 5.68 9.23
CA THR A 173 23.72 4.97 8.38
C THR A 173 24.94 4.50 9.16
N GLU A 174 25.44 5.32 10.08
CA GLU A 174 26.57 4.96 10.94
C GLU A 174 26.18 3.87 11.94
N LEU A 175 24.98 3.96 12.53
CA LEU A 175 24.41 2.92 13.39
C LEU A 175 24.29 1.59 12.65
N GLN A 176 23.77 1.59 11.43
CA GLN A 176 23.69 0.39 10.59
C GLN A 176 25.09 -0.19 10.31
N ARG A 177 26.07 0.66 9.99
CA ARG A 177 27.46 0.24 9.77
C ARG A 177 28.07 -0.38 11.04
N LEU A 178 27.85 0.24 12.20
CA LEU A 178 28.34 -0.23 13.49
C LEU A 178 27.77 -1.62 13.83
N VAL A 179 26.45 -1.80 13.65
CA VAL A 179 25.79 -3.10 13.87
C VAL A 179 26.41 -4.19 12.98
N LEU A 180 26.64 -3.90 11.70
CA LEU A 180 27.27 -4.86 10.78
C LEU A 180 28.69 -5.23 11.19
N LEU A 181 29.48 -4.26 11.67
CA LEU A 181 30.84 -4.51 12.15
C LEU A 181 30.86 -5.40 13.40
N GLU A 182 29.96 -5.15 14.36
CA GLU A 182 29.91 -5.93 15.60
C GLU A 182 29.39 -7.36 15.34
N GLN A 183 28.44 -7.52 14.42
CA GLN A 183 28.00 -8.84 13.94
C GLN A 183 29.15 -9.61 13.31
N LEU A 184 29.96 -8.95 12.46
CA LEU A 184 31.10 -9.56 11.80
C LEU A 184 32.17 -9.99 12.82
N LYS A 185 32.47 -9.14 13.80
CA LYS A 185 33.39 -9.45 14.90
C LYS A 185 32.93 -10.66 15.70
N THR A 186 31.64 -10.72 16.05
CA THR A 186 31.05 -11.86 16.77
C THR A 186 31.18 -13.15 15.95
N ALA A 187 30.87 -13.09 14.66
CA ALA A 187 31.01 -14.25 13.76
C ALA A 187 32.46 -14.74 13.66
N ARG A 188 33.46 -13.84 13.65
CA ARG A 188 34.88 -14.22 13.68
C ARG A 188 35.25 -14.92 14.98
N MET A 189 34.87 -14.38 16.14
CA MET A 189 35.15 -15.00 17.43
C MET A 189 34.51 -16.38 17.57
N GLN A 190 33.28 -16.56 17.07
CA GLN A 190 32.61 -17.86 17.07
C GLN A 190 33.36 -18.90 16.24
N ARG A 191 33.89 -18.51 15.06
CA ARG A 191 34.71 -19.40 14.23
C ARG A 191 35.98 -19.84 14.95
N GLU A 192 36.71 -18.90 15.54
CA GLU A 192 37.92 -19.21 16.30
C GLU A 192 37.66 -20.11 17.50
N TYR A 193 36.56 -19.86 18.23
CA TYR A 193 36.15 -20.70 19.34
C TYR A 193 35.86 -22.13 18.89
N ILE A 194 35.15 -22.31 17.77
CA ILE A 194 34.86 -23.62 17.19
C ILE A 194 36.16 -24.32 16.78
N LEU A 195 37.08 -23.63 16.10
CA LEU A 195 38.38 -24.20 15.70
C LEU A 195 39.18 -24.69 16.91
N LYS A 196 39.35 -23.86 17.94
CA LYS A 196 40.04 -24.24 19.19
C LYS A 196 39.34 -25.34 19.98
N LYS A 197 38.04 -25.53 19.76
CA LYS A 197 37.28 -26.64 20.37
C LYS A 197 37.52 -27.94 19.60
N MET A 198 37.58 -27.87 18.28
CA MET A 198 37.93 -29.02 17.43
C MET A 198 39.36 -29.50 17.71
N GLU A 199 40.34 -28.59 17.79
CA GLU A 199 41.74 -28.91 18.12
C GLU A 199 41.94 -29.57 19.49
N ARG A 200 41.00 -29.38 20.43
CA ARG A 200 41.05 -30.00 21.77
C ARG A 200 40.35 -31.36 21.84
N LEU A 201 39.60 -31.73 20.80
CA LEU A 201 38.89 -33.00 20.71
C LEU A 201 39.63 -34.01 19.84
N GLU A 202 40.64 -33.56 19.08
CA GLU A 202 41.64 -34.38 18.39
C GLU A 202 42.81 -34.69 19.31
#